data_AF-A0A9W8I278-F1
#
_entry.id   AF-A0A9W8I278-F1
#
_cell.length_a   1.000
_cell.length_b   1.000
_cell.length_c   1.000
_cell.angle_alpha   90.00
_cell.angle_beta   90.00
_cell.angle_gamma   90.00
#
_symmetry.space_group_name_H-M   'P 1'
#
loop_
_entity.id
_entity.type
_entity.pdbx_description
1 polymer ?
#
loop_
_entity_poly.entity_id
_entity_poly.type
_entity_poly.pdbx_seq_one_letter_code
_entity_poly.pdbx_strand_id
1 'polypeptide(L)'
;MLDLLFGNLVTQVDTLVEMGTRFDPSQAVGMLVPIAKFLELCKGSDQGFLINVLERCKDRLEATFQKYVSEQARSIEATKFVTKKRVGALPFARVFPKFIAHIESLVGDTGYSARAIADSAYSRISRLIFDTLETLLREADRNAQRNADDKDAQKEQLNAHVLLLENLFVLVGGLKAYKSRGCRPYFVPTLESYLDHAHTIQRKVTRAYLKDVLQRPIGKLIGFFDTVERCLAAKKDPLTTSNLGKSPLKKVIQAHSASSMRENIKQLSKRVDKHFINEPRLRPIIWQAITDDMLSNYQRVVTLLARAYKSTNISLDFTQTDLKRWLSER
;
A
#
# COMPACT_ATOMS: atom_id res chain seq x y z
N MET A 1 -25.64 33.47 40.54
CA MET A 1 -27.09 33.14 40.71
C MET A 1 -27.47 31.96 39.82
N LEU A 2 -27.16 31.98 38.52
CA LEU A 2 -27.43 30.85 37.62
C LEU A 2 -26.64 29.58 37.99
N ASP A 3 -25.37 29.67 38.41
CA ASP A 3 -24.61 28.50 38.89
C ASP A 3 -25.23 27.83 40.12
N LEU A 4 -25.90 28.61 40.98
CA LEU A 4 -26.56 28.10 42.18
C LEU A 4 -27.89 27.41 41.83
N LEU A 5 -28.60 27.93 40.82
CA LEU A 5 -29.89 27.39 40.36
C LEU A 5 -29.71 26.17 39.44
N PHE A 6 -28.65 26.15 38.63
CA PHE A 6 -28.40 25.14 37.60
C PHE A 6 -27.10 24.36 37.80
N GLY A 7 -26.50 24.38 39.00
CA GLY A 7 -25.24 23.66 39.28
C GLY A 7 -25.29 22.16 38.95
N ASN A 8 -26.47 21.54 39.11
CA ASN A 8 -26.69 20.13 38.76
C ASN A 8 -26.69 19.87 37.24
N LEU A 9 -26.92 20.88 36.41
CA LEU A 9 -26.93 20.75 34.94
C LEU A 9 -25.56 20.30 34.42
N VAL A 10 -24.47 20.84 35.00
CA VAL A 10 -23.11 20.44 34.64
C VAL A 10 -22.91 18.95 34.86
N THR A 11 -23.30 18.44 36.04
CA THR A 11 -23.20 17.02 36.38
C THR A 11 -24.08 16.15 35.49
N GLN A 12 -25.29 16.60 35.14
CA GLN A 12 -26.18 15.87 34.25
C GLN A 12 -25.63 15.78 32.81
N VAL A 13 -25.09 16.88 32.27
CA VAL A 13 -24.42 16.90 30.96
C VAL A 13 -23.21 15.97 30.97
N ASP A 14 -22.40 16.02 32.03
CA ASP A 14 -21.26 15.14 32.24
C ASP A 14 -21.68 13.65 32.24
N THR A 15 -22.79 13.32 32.90
CA THR A 15 -23.35 11.97 32.94
C THR A 15 -23.88 11.54 31.56
N LEU A 16 -24.52 12.45 30.83
CA LEU A 16 -25.02 12.17 29.47
C LEU A 16 -23.88 11.85 28.50
N VAL A 17 -22.79 12.62 28.55
CA VAL A 17 -21.58 12.34 27.75
C VAL A 17 -21.02 10.96 28.06
N GLU A 18 -20.94 10.61 29.33
CA GLU A 18 -20.44 9.30 29.75
C GLU A 18 -21.35 8.16 29.27
N MET A 19 -22.66 8.28 29.44
CA MET A 19 -23.62 7.28 28.96
C MET A 19 -23.56 7.11 27.43
N GLY A 20 -23.46 8.22 26.69
CA GLY A 20 -23.42 8.20 25.22
C GLY A 20 -22.13 7.61 24.64
N THR A 21 -21.02 7.66 25.39
CA THR A 21 -19.69 7.24 24.91
C THR A 21 -19.19 5.94 25.54
N ARG A 22 -19.89 5.41 26.55
CA ARG A 22 -19.47 4.23 27.34
C ARG A 22 -19.18 2.99 26.51
N PHE A 23 -20.03 2.68 25.54
CA PHE A 23 -19.92 1.47 24.71
C PHE A 23 -19.23 1.72 23.37
N ASP A 24 -19.39 2.93 22.83
CA ASP A 24 -18.76 3.34 21.60
C ASP A 24 -18.20 4.76 21.76
N PRO A 25 -16.91 4.88 22.12
CA PRO A 25 -16.25 6.17 22.24
C PRO A 25 -16.24 7.01 20.97
N SER A 26 -16.45 6.40 19.79
CA SER A 26 -16.53 7.15 18.53
C SER A 26 -17.76 8.05 18.46
N GLN A 27 -18.83 7.74 19.20
CA GLN A 27 -20.04 8.57 19.31
C GLN A 27 -19.74 9.97 19.85
N ALA A 28 -18.61 10.15 20.56
CA ALA A 28 -18.17 11.45 21.03
C ALA A 28 -18.10 12.49 19.90
N VAL A 29 -17.66 12.10 18.69
CA VAL A 29 -17.59 13.02 17.54
C VAL A 29 -18.97 13.40 17.00
N GLY A 30 -19.93 12.47 17.06
CA GLY A 30 -21.32 12.74 16.67
C GLY A 30 -21.99 13.67 17.67
N MET A 31 -21.75 13.47 18.97
CA MET A 31 -22.24 14.36 20.04
C MET A 31 -21.60 15.75 20.00
N LEU A 32 -20.38 15.90 19.47
CA LEU A 32 -19.75 17.21 19.26
C LEU A 32 -20.48 18.07 18.24
N VAL A 33 -21.12 17.46 17.23
CA VAL A 33 -21.82 18.19 16.16
C VAL A 33 -22.90 19.14 16.70
N PRO A 34 -23.90 18.69 17.48
CA PRO A 34 -24.90 19.59 18.05
C PRO A 34 -24.30 20.58 19.04
N ILE A 35 -23.32 20.18 19.87
CA ILE A 35 -22.66 21.09 20.82
C ILE A 35 -21.97 22.23 20.09
N ALA A 36 -21.23 21.94 19.02
CA ALA A 36 -20.55 22.96 18.22
C ALA A 36 -21.55 23.89 17.52
N LYS A 37 -22.68 23.35 17.03
CA LYS A 37 -23.78 24.16 16.48
C LYS A 37 -24.38 25.10 17.53
N PHE A 38 -24.65 24.62 18.74
CA PHE A 38 -25.21 25.46 19.81
C PHE A 38 -24.23 26.53 20.29
N LEU A 39 -22.93 26.21 20.39
CA LEU A 39 -21.90 27.20 20.67
C LEU A 39 -21.87 28.30 19.61
N GLU A 40 -22.00 27.96 18.32
CA GLU A 40 -22.08 28.95 17.25
C GLU A 40 -23.30 29.86 17.38
N LEU A 41 -24.46 29.30 17.75
CA LEU A 41 -25.70 30.07 17.96
C LEU A 41 -25.61 31.01 19.16
N CYS A 42 -24.85 30.62 20.20
CA CYS A 42 -24.63 31.45 21.38
C CYS A 42 -23.58 32.53 21.19
N LYS A 43 -22.84 32.57 20.07
CA LYS A 43 -21.84 33.61 19.81
C LYS A 43 -22.50 35.00 19.79
N GLY A 44 -21.95 35.93 20.56
CA GLY A 44 -22.47 37.30 20.68
C GLY A 44 -23.70 37.43 21.57
N SER A 45 -24.14 36.35 22.23
CA SER A 45 -25.19 36.41 23.25
C SER A 45 -24.62 36.74 24.64
N ASP A 46 -25.50 37.10 25.56
CA ASP A 46 -25.21 37.32 26.98
C ASP A 46 -25.27 36.02 27.83
N GLN A 47 -25.37 34.86 27.18
CA GLN A 47 -25.57 33.55 27.81
C GLN A 47 -24.26 32.91 28.33
N GLY A 48 -23.46 33.68 29.09
CA GLY A 48 -22.12 33.26 29.52
C GLY A 48 -22.10 31.93 30.31
N PHE A 49 -23.11 31.69 31.16
CA PHE A 49 -23.22 30.42 31.88
C PHE A 49 -23.38 29.22 30.92
N LEU A 50 -24.30 29.31 29.96
CA LEU A 50 -24.55 28.23 29.00
C LEU A 50 -23.34 27.99 28.08
N ILE A 51 -22.67 29.07 27.65
CA ILE A 51 -21.43 28.99 26.86
C ILE A 51 -20.38 28.18 27.63
N ASN A 52 -20.13 28.51 28.91
CA ASN A 52 -19.16 27.78 29.73
C ASN A 52 -19.51 26.28 29.89
N VAL A 53 -20.80 25.95 30.08
CA VAL A 53 -21.25 24.54 30.18
C VAL A 53 -21.02 23.80 28.86
N LEU A 54 -21.36 24.42 27.73
CA LEU A 54 -21.19 23.83 26.40
C LEU A 54 -19.71 23.69 26.01
N GLU A 55 -18.86 24.66 26.35
CA GLU A 55 -17.41 24.60 26.12
C GLU A 55 -16.77 23.46 26.93
N ARG A 56 -17.13 23.32 28.21
CA ARG A 56 -16.67 22.20 29.04
C ARG A 56 -17.13 20.85 28.48
N CYS A 57 -18.38 20.75 28.01
CA CYS A 57 -18.90 19.55 27.38
C CYS A 57 -18.14 19.21 26.09
N LYS A 58 -17.87 20.21 25.26
CA LYS A 58 -17.05 20.11 24.06
C LYS A 58 -15.66 19.57 24.39
N ASP A 59 -14.94 20.16 25.33
CA ASP A 59 -13.59 19.73 25.70
C ASP A 59 -13.55 18.27 26.18
N ARG A 60 -14.55 17.84 26.96
CA ARG A 60 -14.66 16.46 27.42
C ARG A 60 -14.92 15.47 26.28
N LEU A 61 -15.80 15.82 25.34
CA LEU A 61 -16.08 15.00 24.17
C LEU A 61 -14.86 14.91 23.24
N GLU A 62 -14.16 16.02 23.03
CA GLU A 62 -12.90 16.07 22.27
C GLU A 62 -11.85 15.15 22.89
N ALA A 63 -11.64 15.24 24.22
CA ALA A 63 -10.70 14.38 24.93
C ALA A 63 -11.06 12.89 24.80
N THR A 64 -12.36 12.57 24.89
CA THR A 64 -12.87 11.19 24.73
C THR A 64 -12.60 10.65 23.33
N PHE A 65 -12.88 11.44 22.30
CA PHE A 65 -12.60 11.05 20.91
C PHE A 65 -11.10 10.93 20.62
N GLN A 66 -10.28 11.85 21.13
CA GLN A 66 -8.82 11.78 20.97
C GLN A 66 -8.21 10.55 21.64
N LYS A 67 -8.76 10.13 22.79
CA LYS A 67 -8.36 8.88 23.44
C LYS A 67 -8.69 7.68 22.56
N TYR A 68 -9.90 7.63 22.01
CA TYR A 68 -10.31 6.58 21.07
C TYR A 68 -9.40 6.51 19.83
N VAL A 69 -9.12 7.63 19.17
CA VAL A 69 -8.20 7.70 18.02
C VAL A 69 -6.79 7.22 18.40
N SER A 70 -6.33 7.57 19.61
CA SER A 70 -5.03 7.12 20.12
C SER A 70 -4.99 5.61 20.36
N GLU A 71 -6.09 5.00 20.80
CA GLU A 71 -6.21 3.54 20.94
C GLU A 71 -6.21 2.84 19.57
N GLN A 72 -6.91 3.39 18.57
CA GLN A 72 -6.85 2.89 17.19
C GLN A 72 -5.41 2.98 16.62
N ALA A 73 -4.72 4.10 16.86
CA ALA A 73 -3.32 4.26 16.46
C ALA A 73 -2.41 3.21 17.14
N ARG A 74 -2.53 3.03 18.45
CA ARG A 74 -1.77 2.00 19.19
C ARG A 74 -2.04 0.59 18.66
N SER A 75 -3.27 0.28 18.27
CA SER A 75 -3.60 -1.02 17.66
C SER A 75 -2.87 -1.24 16.33
N ILE A 76 -2.64 -0.18 15.55
CA ILE A 76 -1.88 -0.25 14.30
C ILE A 76 -0.40 -0.44 14.61
N GLU A 77 0.16 0.34 15.53
CA GLU A 77 1.57 0.23 15.97
C GLU A 77 1.92 -1.14 16.57
N ALA A 78 0.99 -1.72 17.34
CA ALA A 78 1.16 -3.05 17.94
C ALA A 78 1.08 -4.20 16.92
N THR A 79 0.73 -3.91 15.66
CA THR A 79 0.62 -4.94 14.62
C THR A 79 2.00 -5.50 14.27
N LYS A 80 2.25 -6.74 14.69
CA LYS A 80 3.49 -7.44 14.36
C LYS A 80 3.42 -8.04 12.95
N PHE A 81 4.40 -7.70 12.13
CA PHE A 81 4.56 -8.29 10.79
C PHE A 81 5.23 -9.66 10.90
N VAL A 82 4.47 -10.71 10.59
CA VAL A 82 5.01 -12.07 10.51
C VAL A 82 5.34 -12.37 9.06
N THR A 83 6.63 -12.29 8.70
CA THR A 83 7.13 -12.58 7.34
C THR A 83 7.54 -14.04 7.17
N LYS A 84 7.62 -14.82 8.26
CA LYS A 84 7.94 -16.26 8.24
C LYS A 84 6.86 -17.11 7.58
N LYS A 85 5.61 -16.67 7.64
CA LYS A 85 4.44 -17.34 7.06
C LYS A 85 3.55 -16.32 6.36
N ARG A 86 2.73 -16.77 5.42
CA ARG A 86 1.77 -15.91 4.70
C ARG A 86 0.50 -15.79 5.53
N VAL A 87 0.28 -14.62 6.13
CA VAL A 87 -0.84 -14.37 7.06
C VAL A 87 -2.04 -13.69 6.37
N GLY A 88 -1.84 -13.13 5.17
CA GLY A 88 -2.87 -12.36 4.46
C GLY A 88 -2.85 -10.88 4.84
N ALA A 89 -3.76 -10.09 4.25
CA ALA A 89 -3.92 -8.68 4.61
C ALA A 89 -4.23 -8.51 6.12
N LEU A 90 -3.69 -7.46 6.71
CA LEU A 90 -3.79 -7.16 8.14
C LEU A 90 -5.12 -6.45 8.46
N PRO A 91 -5.54 -6.43 9.73
CA PRO A 91 -6.81 -5.83 10.13
C PRO A 91 -6.95 -4.36 9.72
N PHE A 92 -5.92 -3.54 9.91
CA PHE A 92 -5.99 -2.10 9.61
C PHE A 92 -6.36 -1.82 8.15
N ALA A 93 -5.92 -2.64 7.19
CA ALA A 93 -6.24 -2.46 5.78
C ALA A 93 -7.74 -2.63 5.50
N ARG A 94 -8.42 -3.49 6.27
CA ARG A 94 -9.88 -3.72 6.17
C ARG A 94 -10.68 -2.72 7.02
N VAL A 95 -10.14 -2.31 8.16
CA VAL A 95 -10.84 -1.48 9.14
C VAL A 95 -10.79 -0.02 8.76
N PHE A 96 -9.69 0.50 8.23
CA PHE A 96 -9.54 1.94 7.96
C PHE A 96 -10.63 2.53 7.03
N PRO A 97 -11.00 1.89 5.90
CA PRO A 97 -12.10 2.41 5.08
C PRO A 97 -13.46 2.40 5.81
N LYS A 98 -13.68 1.41 6.69
CA LYS A 98 -14.89 1.32 7.50
C LYS A 98 -14.90 2.38 8.60
N PHE A 99 -13.75 2.66 9.20
CA PHE A 99 -13.55 3.72 10.17
C PHE A 99 -13.91 5.08 9.57
N ILE A 100 -13.39 5.40 8.38
CA ILE A 100 -13.76 6.63 7.66
C ILE A 100 -15.27 6.68 7.46
N ALA A 101 -15.87 5.62 6.88
CA ALA A 101 -17.31 5.60 6.60
C ALA A 101 -18.16 5.79 7.87
N HIS A 102 -17.74 5.19 8.99
CA HIS A 102 -18.41 5.32 10.27
C HIS A 102 -18.33 6.75 10.81
N ILE A 103 -17.13 7.34 10.89
CA ILE A 103 -16.97 8.71 11.39
C ILE A 103 -17.69 9.72 10.47
N GLU A 104 -17.63 9.56 9.14
CA GLU A 104 -18.35 10.42 8.20
C GLU A 104 -19.88 10.31 8.32
N SER A 105 -20.39 9.18 8.81
CA SER A 105 -21.81 9.02 9.13
C SER A 105 -22.22 9.79 10.39
N LEU A 106 -21.31 9.90 11.36
CA LEU A 106 -21.53 10.61 12.63
C LEU A 106 -21.41 12.13 12.48
N VAL A 107 -20.42 12.61 11.71
CA VAL A 107 -20.16 14.07 11.58
C VAL A 107 -21.18 14.77 10.65
N GLY A 108 -21.80 14.04 9.73
CA GLY A 108 -22.82 14.61 8.83
C GLY A 108 -22.25 15.62 7.84
N ASP A 109 -23.07 16.55 7.35
CA ASP A 109 -22.64 17.65 6.45
C ASP A 109 -22.22 18.92 7.21
N THR A 110 -21.68 18.76 8.41
CA THR A 110 -21.40 19.92 9.28
C THR A 110 -20.01 20.51 9.02
N GLY A 111 -19.96 21.84 8.95
CA GLY A 111 -18.73 22.64 8.82
C GLY A 111 -18.19 23.15 10.16
N TYR A 112 -18.67 22.62 11.29
CA TYR A 112 -18.25 23.05 12.63
C TYR A 112 -16.95 22.35 13.08
N SER A 113 -16.47 22.66 14.28
CA SER A 113 -15.22 22.13 14.85
C SER A 113 -15.12 20.59 14.84
N ALA A 114 -16.25 19.88 14.92
CA ALA A 114 -16.31 18.41 14.81
C ALA A 114 -15.66 17.87 13.53
N ARG A 115 -15.77 18.61 12.41
CA ARG A 115 -15.13 18.27 11.13
C ARG A 115 -13.62 18.29 11.22
N ALA A 116 -13.06 19.39 11.74
CA ALA A 116 -11.61 19.55 11.88
C ALA A 116 -11.01 18.44 12.78
N ILE A 117 -11.75 18.02 13.80
CA ILE A 117 -11.36 16.92 14.68
C ILE A 117 -11.35 15.57 13.95
N ALA A 118 -12.39 15.29 13.14
CA ALA A 118 -12.44 14.09 12.31
C ALA A 118 -11.30 14.07 11.26
N ASP A 119 -11.06 15.19 10.59
CA ASP A 119 -9.99 15.32 9.58
C ASP A 119 -8.60 15.11 10.20
N SER A 120 -8.38 15.65 11.41
CA SER A 120 -7.16 15.40 12.19
C SER A 120 -6.99 13.91 12.53
N ALA A 121 -8.07 13.23 12.91
CA ALA A 121 -8.06 11.79 13.15
C ALA A 121 -7.72 10.99 11.88
N TYR A 122 -8.33 11.32 10.74
CA TYR A 122 -8.02 10.66 9.46
C TYR A 122 -6.56 10.86 9.07
N SER A 123 -6.05 12.09 9.18
CA SER A 123 -4.65 12.44 8.88
C SER A 123 -3.68 11.63 9.76
N ARG A 124 -3.96 11.52 11.06
CA ARG A 124 -3.12 10.77 12.00
C ARG A 124 -3.10 9.27 11.67
N ILE A 125 -4.27 8.65 11.47
CA ILE A 125 -4.37 7.22 11.22
C ILE A 125 -3.85 6.84 9.84
N SER A 126 -4.17 7.61 8.79
CA SER A 126 -3.67 7.36 7.43
C SER A 126 -2.15 7.44 7.37
N ARG A 127 -1.55 8.49 7.96
CA ARG A 127 -0.09 8.65 8.05
C ARG A 127 0.55 7.43 8.69
N LEU A 128 0.05 7.02 9.86
CA LEU A 128 0.57 5.86 10.56
C LEU A 128 0.49 4.57 9.72
N ILE A 129 -0.63 4.33 9.03
CA ILE A 129 -0.79 3.17 8.14
C ILE A 129 0.24 3.20 7.01
N PHE A 130 0.37 4.32 6.31
CA PHE A 130 1.28 4.43 5.17
C PHE A 130 2.74 4.36 5.59
N ASP A 131 3.12 5.04 6.68
CA ASP A 131 4.49 4.99 7.23
C ASP A 131 4.87 3.57 7.65
N THR A 132 3.91 2.83 8.22
CA THR A 132 4.10 1.42 8.60
C THR A 132 4.35 0.55 7.37
N LEU A 133 3.54 0.69 6.30
CA LEU A 133 3.71 -0.06 5.06
C LEU A 133 5.05 0.27 4.37
N GLU A 134 5.45 1.54 4.34
CA GLU A 134 6.73 1.94 3.75
C GLU A 134 7.92 1.47 4.59
N THR A 135 7.81 1.49 5.91
CA THR A 135 8.86 1.01 6.82
C THR A 135 9.06 -0.49 6.65
N LEU A 136 7.98 -1.27 6.57
CA LEU A 136 8.06 -2.69 6.30
C LEU A 136 8.80 -2.99 4.98
N LEU A 137 8.50 -2.24 3.91
CA LEU A 137 9.21 -2.39 2.63
C LEU A 137 10.71 -2.10 2.80
N ARG A 138 11.05 -0.98 3.44
CA ARG A 138 12.45 -0.56 3.67
C ARG A 138 13.22 -1.57 4.52
N GLU A 139 12.60 -2.11 5.56
CA GLU A 139 13.22 -3.11 6.44
C GLU A 139 13.42 -4.44 5.74
N ALA A 140 12.44 -4.91 4.96
CA ALA A 140 12.54 -6.13 4.18
C ALA A 140 13.71 -6.05 3.18
N ASP A 141 13.81 -4.95 2.43
CA ASP A 141 14.87 -4.75 1.46
C ASP A 141 16.25 -4.60 2.12
N ARG A 142 16.33 -3.86 3.24
CA ARG A 142 17.59 -3.72 4.01
C ARG A 142 18.05 -5.06 4.59
N ASN A 143 17.13 -5.87 5.12
CA ASN A 143 17.46 -7.17 5.69
C ASN A 143 18.00 -8.13 4.63
N ALA A 144 17.35 -8.20 3.47
CA ALA A 144 17.81 -9.01 2.35
C ALA A 144 19.14 -8.52 1.78
N GLN A 145 19.39 -7.21 1.74
CA GLN A 145 20.66 -6.66 1.28
C GLN A 145 21.82 -6.97 2.25
N ARG A 146 21.58 -6.89 3.56
CA ARG A 146 22.58 -7.24 4.58
C ARG A 146 22.90 -8.74 4.58
N ASN A 147 21.91 -9.56 4.29
CA ASN A 147 21.99 -11.02 4.30
C ASN A 147 21.79 -11.59 2.89
N ALA A 148 22.59 -11.13 1.93
CA ALA A 148 22.43 -11.47 0.51
C ALA A 148 22.60 -12.97 0.23
N ASP A 149 23.47 -13.64 0.98
CA ASP A 149 23.73 -15.09 0.82
C ASP A 149 22.74 -15.97 1.60
N ASP A 150 21.90 -15.37 2.45
CA ASP A 150 20.92 -16.09 3.25
C ASP A 150 19.60 -16.27 2.48
N LYS A 151 19.32 -17.52 2.09
CA LYS A 151 18.09 -17.90 1.39
C LYS A 151 16.82 -17.63 2.20
N ASP A 152 16.89 -17.69 3.53
CA ASP A 152 15.74 -17.41 4.39
C ASP A 152 15.44 -15.92 4.42
N ALA A 153 16.47 -15.05 4.47
CA ALA A 153 16.28 -13.61 4.35
C ALA A 153 15.63 -13.20 3.02
N GLN A 154 16.06 -13.79 1.90
CA GLN A 154 15.45 -13.56 0.58
C GLN A 154 13.98 -14.03 0.52
N LYS A 155 13.67 -15.14 1.20
CA LYS A 155 12.30 -15.67 1.28
C LYS A 155 11.40 -14.79 2.15
N GLU A 156 11.92 -14.29 3.27
CA GLU A 156 11.20 -13.34 4.13
C GLU A 156 10.93 -12.02 3.42
N GLN A 157 11.88 -11.50 2.64
CA GLN A 157 11.67 -10.30 1.81
C GLN A 157 10.53 -10.50 0.82
N LEU A 158 10.55 -11.61 0.07
CA LEU A 158 9.47 -11.93 -0.87
C LEU A 158 8.11 -12.07 -0.17
N ASN A 159 8.07 -12.68 1.02
CA ASN A 159 6.83 -12.78 1.80
C ASN A 159 6.37 -11.39 2.27
N ALA A 160 7.29 -10.48 2.61
CA ALA A 160 6.97 -9.10 2.96
C ALA A 160 6.38 -8.33 1.77
N HIS A 161 6.94 -8.48 0.57
CA HIS A 161 6.38 -7.87 -0.64
C HIS A 161 4.97 -8.39 -0.95
N VAL A 162 4.74 -9.71 -0.81
CA VAL A 162 3.41 -10.31 -0.96
C VAL A 162 2.42 -9.73 0.06
N LEU A 163 2.81 -9.69 1.34
CA LEU A 163 1.99 -9.11 2.40
C LEU A 163 1.62 -7.65 2.12
N LEU A 164 2.59 -6.85 1.66
CA LEU A 164 2.38 -5.45 1.29
C LEU A 164 1.39 -5.31 0.13
N LEU A 165 1.54 -6.11 -0.92
CA LEU A 165 0.63 -6.10 -2.07
C LEU A 165 -0.80 -6.50 -1.67
N GLU A 166 -0.95 -7.52 -0.82
CA GLU A 166 -2.25 -7.94 -0.29
C GLU A 166 -2.90 -6.83 0.56
N ASN A 167 -2.14 -6.20 1.46
CA ASN A 167 -2.64 -5.09 2.27
C ASN A 167 -3.06 -3.89 1.42
N LEU A 168 -2.23 -3.49 0.46
CA LEU A 168 -2.51 -2.37 -0.44
C LEU A 168 -3.74 -2.66 -1.31
N PHE A 169 -3.89 -3.88 -1.81
CA PHE A 169 -5.05 -4.28 -2.60
C PHE A 169 -6.36 -4.16 -1.80
N VAL A 170 -6.36 -4.69 -0.58
CA VAL A 170 -7.53 -4.64 0.31
C VAL A 170 -7.85 -3.21 0.72
N LEU A 171 -6.84 -2.42 1.09
CA LEU A 171 -6.98 -1.02 1.47
C LEU A 171 -7.56 -0.19 0.32
N VAL A 172 -6.95 -0.26 -0.87
CA VAL A 172 -7.41 0.45 -2.07
C VAL A 172 -8.82 0.01 -2.44
N GLY A 173 -9.12 -1.28 -2.39
CA GLY A 173 -10.45 -1.81 -2.67
C GLY A 173 -11.52 -1.24 -1.72
N GLY A 174 -11.21 -1.18 -0.42
CA GLY A 174 -12.12 -0.60 0.57
C GLY A 174 -12.31 0.91 0.39
N LEU A 175 -11.24 1.67 0.12
CA LEU A 175 -11.33 3.11 -0.15
C LEU A 175 -12.12 3.41 -1.43
N LYS A 176 -11.91 2.64 -2.51
CA LYS A 176 -12.70 2.76 -3.75
C LYS A 176 -14.17 2.41 -3.52
N ALA A 177 -14.44 1.34 -2.77
CA ALA A 177 -15.82 0.97 -2.44
C ALA A 177 -16.53 2.07 -1.64
N TYR A 178 -15.83 2.72 -0.70
CA TYR A 178 -16.35 3.89 0.00
C TYR A 178 -16.64 5.06 -0.95
N LYS A 179 -15.71 5.36 -1.88
CA LYS A 179 -15.93 6.37 -2.94
C LYS A 179 -17.21 6.09 -3.73
N SER A 180 -17.38 4.86 -4.19
CA SER A 180 -18.53 4.44 -5.01
C SER A 180 -19.87 4.42 -4.28
N ARG A 181 -19.88 4.33 -2.95
CA ARG A 181 -21.11 4.31 -2.13
C ARG A 181 -21.68 5.70 -1.82
N GLY A 182 -21.18 6.74 -2.48
CA GLY A 182 -21.61 8.11 -2.24
C GLY A 182 -20.77 8.80 -1.16
N CYS A 183 -19.45 8.71 -1.28
CA CYS A 183 -18.55 9.56 -0.49
C CYS A 183 -18.94 11.03 -0.65
N ARG A 184 -18.99 11.76 0.46
CA ARG A 184 -19.38 13.17 0.48
C ARG A 184 -18.42 13.99 -0.39
N PRO A 185 -18.91 14.95 -1.21
CA PRO A 185 -18.09 15.66 -2.21
C PRO A 185 -16.84 16.33 -1.65
N TYR A 186 -16.92 16.94 -0.46
CA TYR A 186 -15.77 17.60 0.17
C TYR A 186 -14.66 16.64 0.59
N PHE A 187 -14.97 15.36 0.86
CA PHE A 187 -14.00 14.37 1.30
C PHE A 187 -13.31 13.67 0.13
N VAL A 188 -13.86 13.79 -1.09
CA VAL A 188 -13.31 13.17 -2.30
C VAL A 188 -11.83 13.51 -2.52
N PRO A 189 -11.36 14.78 -2.41
CA PRO A 189 -9.95 15.10 -2.59
C PRO A 189 -9.02 14.40 -1.58
N THR A 190 -9.43 14.32 -0.32
CA THR A 190 -8.69 13.62 0.73
C THR A 190 -8.61 12.12 0.44
N LEU A 191 -9.74 11.53 0.03
CA LEU A 191 -9.80 10.12 -0.34
C LEU A 191 -8.93 9.80 -1.57
N GLU A 192 -8.91 10.70 -2.57
CA GLU A 192 -8.05 10.59 -3.75
C GLU A 192 -6.58 10.65 -3.37
N SER A 193 -6.19 11.56 -2.48
CA SER A 193 -4.82 11.62 -1.95
C SER A 193 -4.40 10.30 -1.29
N TYR A 194 -5.28 9.66 -0.53
CA TYR A 194 -5.00 8.34 0.06
C TYR A 194 -4.86 7.24 -0.99
N LEU A 195 -5.70 7.25 -2.03
CA LEU A 195 -5.60 6.31 -3.14
C LEU A 195 -4.30 6.49 -3.92
N ASP A 196 -3.88 7.74 -4.18
CA ASP A 196 -2.65 8.05 -4.89
C ASP A 196 -1.39 7.65 -4.10
N HIS A 197 -1.39 7.88 -2.79
CA HIS A 197 -0.31 7.42 -1.91
C HIS A 197 -0.25 5.90 -1.89
N ALA A 198 -1.38 5.22 -1.70
CA ALA A 198 -1.44 3.76 -1.73
C ALA A 198 -0.95 3.19 -3.08
N HIS A 199 -1.36 3.78 -4.19
CA HIS A 199 -0.91 3.39 -5.53
C HIS A 199 0.60 3.65 -5.74
N THR A 200 1.14 4.72 -5.14
CA THR A 200 2.58 5.00 -5.19
C THR A 200 3.38 3.93 -4.45
N ILE A 201 2.95 3.54 -3.25
CA ILE A 201 3.59 2.44 -2.52
C ILE A 201 3.41 1.14 -3.31
N GLN A 202 2.21 0.86 -3.84
CA GLN A 202 1.93 -0.34 -4.62
C GLN A 202 2.86 -0.46 -5.84
N ARG A 203 3.09 0.61 -6.61
CA ARG A 203 4.03 0.60 -7.73
C ARG A 203 5.46 0.26 -7.27
N LYS A 204 5.92 0.84 -6.15
CA LYS A 204 7.25 0.54 -5.58
C LYS A 204 7.36 -0.95 -5.21
N VAL A 205 6.38 -1.47 -4.48
CA VAL A 205 6.37 -2.87 -4.02
C VAL A 205 6.26 -3.84 -5.21
N THR A 206 5.39 -3.56 -6.18
CA THR A 206 5.28 -4.38 -7.40
C THR A 206 6.61 -4.45 -8.12
N ARG A 207 7.31 -3.32 -8.30
CA ARG A 207 8.64 -3.31 -8.93
C ARG A 207 9.67 -4.14 -8.17
N ALA A 208 9.70 -4.03 -6.84
CA ALA A 208 10.60 -4.82 -6.00
C ALA A 208 10.29 -6.33 -6.11
N TYR A 209 9.01 -6.70 -5.99
CA TYR A 209 8.53 -8.06 -6.14
C TYR A 209 8.91 -8.65 -7.51
N LEU A 210 8.63 -7.92 -8.61
CA LEU A 210 8.95 -8.35 -9.97
C LEU A 210 10.45 -8.60 -10.14
N LYS A 211 11.28 -7.67 -9.67
CA LYS A 211 12.75 -7.81 -9.72
C LYS A 211 13.20 -9.12 -9.10
N ASP A 212 12.63 -9.52 -7.97
CA ASP A 212 13.04 -10.70 -7.22
C ASP A 212 12.49 -12.00 -7.81
N VAL A 213 11.21 -12.02 -8.21
CA VAL A 213 10.63 -13.24 -8.80
C VAL A 213 11.17 -13.53 -10.20
N LEU A 214 11.56 -12.49 -10.95
CA LEU A 214 12.14 -12.62 -12.29
C LEU A 214 13.65 -12.94 -12.29
N GLN A 215 14.33 -12.86 -11.15
CA GLN A 215 15.74 -13.29 -11.05
C GLN A 215 15.93 -14.74 -11.49
N ARG A 216 15.00 -15.63 -11.16
CA ARG A 216 15.10 -17.05 -11.51
C ARG A 216 14.88 -17.32 -13.01
N PRO A 217 13.78 -16.87 -13.64
CA PRO A 217 13.51 -17.17 -15.04
C PRO A 217 14.49 -16.47 -16.00
N ILE A 218 14.88 -15.22 -15.70
CA ILE A 218 15.63 -14.38 -16.65
C ILE A 218 16.74 -13.51 -16.03
N GLY A 219 17.03 -13.63 -14.73
CA GLY A 219 17.98 -12.73 -14.05
C GLY A 219 19.39 -12.76 -14.65
N LYS A 220 19.90 -13.94 -15.04
CA LYS A 220 21.21 -14.06 -15.70
C LYS A 220 21.21 -13.42 -17.09
N LEU A 221 20.12 -13.58 -17.84
CA LEU A 221 19.95 -12.94 -19.16
C LEU A 221 19.95 -11.42 -19.01
N ILE A 222 19.12 -10.89 -18.11
CA ILE A 222 19.04 -9.46 -17.80
C ILE A 222 20.41 -8.92 -17.39
N GLY A 223 21.07 -9.55 -16.41
CA GLY A 223 22.36 -9.07 -15.90
C GLY A 223 23.49 -9.06 -16.94
N PHE A 224 23.47 -10.02 -17.87
CA PHE A 224 24.39 -10.01 -19.02
C PHE A 224 24.15 -8.77 -19.89
N PHE A 225 22.90 -8.52 -20.29
CA PHE A 225 22.56 -7.40 -21.17
C PHE A 225 22.64 -6.02 -20.47
N ASP A 226 22.46 -5.94 -19.16
CA ASP A 226 22.75 -4.72 -18.38
C ASP A 226 24.24 -4.36 -18.42
N THR A 227 25.11 -5.38 -18.51
CA THR A 227 26.56 -5.18 -18.64
C THR A 227 26.94 -4.79 -20.07
N VAL A 228 26.22 -5.32 -21.07
CA VAL A 228 26.33 -4.87 -22.48
C VAL A 228 25.95 -3.40 -22.62
N GLU A 229 24.82 -2.97 -22.04
CA GLU A 229 24.39 -1.57 -22.09
C GLU A 229 25.42 -0.62 -21.46
N ARG A 230 25.96 -0.98 -20.30
CA ARG A 230 27.04 -0.20 -19.64
C ARG A 230 28.30 -0.12 -20.50
N CYS A 231 28.67 -1.21 -21.18
CA CYS A 231 29.82 -1.23 -22.10
C CYS A 231 29.60 -0.30 -23.30
N LEU A 232 28.41 -0.37 -23.92
CA LEU A 232 28.03 0.51 -25.03
C LEU A 232 27.94 1.98 -24.61
N ALA A 233 27.42 2.27 -23.41
CA ALA A 233 27.38 3.63 -22.85
C ALA A 233 28.79 4.21 -22.65
N ALA A 234 29.76 3.36 -22.29
CA ALA A 234 31.17 3.72 -22.24
C ALA A 234 31.85 3.80 -23.62
N LYS A 235 31.08 3.72 -24.72
CA LYS A 235 31.55 3.73 -26.12
C LYS A 235 32.57 2.62 -26.44
N LYS A 236 32.50 1.50 -25.73
CA LYS A 236 33.33 0.30 -25.97
C LYS A 236 32.53 -0.74 -26.74
N ASP A 237 33.24 -1.59 -27.48
CA ASP A 237 32.64 -2.72 -28.19
C ASP A 237 32.53 -3.95 -27.26
N PRO A 238 31.31 -4.43 -26.95
CA PRO A 238 31.10 -5.65 -26.16
C PRO A 238 31.83 -6.88 -26.74
N LEU A 239 31.98 -6.99 -28.06
CA LEU A 239 32.64 -8.14 -28.70
C LEU A 239 34.12 -8.27 -28.32
N THR A 240 34.77 -7.14 -28.03
CA THR A 240 36.18 -7.08 -27.62
C THR A 240 36.38 -7.33 -26.12
N THR A 241 35.29 -7.37 -25.34
CA THR A 241 35.36 -7.55 -23.88
C THR A 241 35.24 -9.03 -23.52
N SER A 242 36.19 -9.57 -22.75
CA SER A 242 36.32 -11.01 -22.48
C SER A 242 35.07 -11.68 -21.89
N ASN A 243 34.29 -10.97 -21.06
CA ASN A 243 33.06 -11.46 -20.44
C ASN A 243 31.78 -11.18 -21.25
N LEU A 244 31.86 -10.44 -22.36
CA LEU A 244 30.72 -10.09 -23.22
C LEU A 244 30.87 -10.60 -24.66
N GLY A 245 32.03 -11.14 -25.04
CA GLY A 245 32.28 -11.64 -26.39
C GLY A 245 31.35 -12.77 -26.83
N LYS A 246 31.56 -13.25 -28.06
CA LYS A 246 30.70 -14.25 -28.73
C LYS A 246 30.45 -15.52 -27.91
N SER A 247 31.47 -16.03 -27.21
CA SER A 247 31.37 -17.26 -26.41
C SER A 247 30.48 -17.06 -25.16
N PRO A 248 30.72 -16.06 -24.28
CA PRO A 248 29.80 -15.70 -23.20
C PRO A 248 28.35 -15.47 -23.66
N LEU A 249 28.16 -14.73 -24.76
CA LEU A 249 26.83 -14.50 -25.32
C LEU A 249 26.14 -15.81 -25.68
N LYS A 250 26.82 -16.69 -26.44
CA LYS A 250 26.27 -17.99 -26.85
C LYS A 250 25.84 -18.81 -25.63
N LYS A 251 26.66 -18.84 -24.57
CA LYS A 251 26.34 -19.55 -23.32
C LYS A 251 25.07 -18.99 -22.65
N VAL A 252 24.96 -17.67 -22.54
CA VAL A 252 23.78 -17.03 -21.92
C VAL A 252 22.51 -17.30 -22.73
N ILE A 253 22.57 -17.19 -24.06
CA ILE A 253 21.42 -17.44 -24.93
C ILE A 253 21.00 -18.91 -24.86
N GLN A 254 21.94 -19.86 -24.93
CA GLN A 254 21.63 -21.29 -24.82
C GLN A 254 21.03 -21.68 -23.47
N ALA A 255 21.44 -21.03 -22.38
CA ALA A 255 20.84 -21.25 -21.05
C ALA A 255 19.37 -20.79 -20.96
N HIS A 256 18.95 -19.88 -21.85
CA HIS A 256 17.59 -19.33 -21.92
C HIS A 256 16.90 -19.72 -23.23
N SER A 257 17.04 -21.00 -23.63
CA SER A 257 16.34 -21.56 -24.79
C SER A 257 14.82 -21.54 -24.64
N ALA A 258 14.11 -21.74 -25.74
CA ALA A 258 12.65 -21.81 -25.77
C ALA A 258 12.08 -22.82 -24.76
N SER A 259 12.69 -24.02 -24.66
CA SER A 259 12.27 -25.05 -23.70
C SER A 259 12.50 -24.63 -22.25
N SER A 260 13.65 -24.03 -21.95
CA SER A 260 13.99 -23.53 -20.61
C SER A 260 13.05 -22.40 -20.20
N MET A 261 12.79 -21.46 -21.10
CA MET A 261 11.88 -20.33 -20.89
C MET A 261 10.45 -20.81 -20.61
N ARG A 262 9.93 -21.75 -21.39
CA ARG A 262 8.58 -22.30 -21.19
C ARG A 262 8.42 -22.98 -19.83
N GLU A 263 9.41 -23.76 -19.41
CA GLU A 263 9.38 -24.41 -18.09
C GLU A 263 9.49 -23.38 -16.95
N ASN A 264 10.37 -22.39 -17.09
CA ASN A 264 10.51 -21.30 -16.12
C ASN A 264 9.21 -20.49 -15.96
N ILE A 265 8.47 -20.23 -17.04
CA ILE A 265 7.16 -19.55 -16.99
C ILE A 265 6.15 -20.40 -16.22
N LYS A 266 6.06 -21.71 -16.47
CA LYS A 266 5.16 -22.61 -15.73
C LYS A 266 5.47 -22.62 -14.23
N GLN A 267 6.75 -22.68 -13.87
CA GLN A 267 7.18 -22.64 -12.47
C GLN A 267 6.89 -21.29 -11.81
N LEU A 268 7.08 -20.20 -12.56
CA LEU A 268 6.74 -18.85 -12.11
C LEU A 268 5.24 -18.71 -11.85
N SER A 269 4.39 -19.24 -12.73
CA SER A 269 2.92 -19.26 -12.57
C SER A 269 2.52 -19.94 -11.26
N LYS A 270 2.98 -21.18 -11.06
CA LYS A 270 2.75 -21.93 -9.81
C LYS A 270 3.26 -21.19 -8.57
N ARG A 271 4.35 -20.43 -8.70
CA ARG A 271 4.91 -19.64 -7.59
C ARG A 271 4.01 -18.45 -7.25
N VAL A 272 3.52 -17.74 -8.26
CA VAL A 272 2.57 -16.62 -8.09
C VAL A 272 1.28 -17.10 -7.43
N ASP A 273 0.73 -18.24 -7.87
CA ASP A 273 -0.44 -18.86 -7.24
C ASP A 273 -0.25 -19.14 -5.76
N LYS A 274 0.91 -19.70 -5.39
CA LYS A 274 1.26 -19.97 -4.00
C LYS A 274 1.42 -18.68 -3.21
N HIS A 275 2.08 -17.67 -3.80
CA HIS A 275 2.33 -16.39 -3.14
C HIS A 275 1.02 -15.70 -2.75
N PHE A 276 0.07 -15.57 -3.68
CA PHE A 276 -1.20 -14.89 -3.46
C PHE A 276 -2.34 -15.88 -3.20
N ILE A 277 -2.13 -16.81 -2.26
CA ILE A 277 -3.16 -17.77 -1.86
C ILE A 277 -4.27 -17.10 -1.05
N ASN A 278 -3.92 -16.10 -0.23
CA ASN A 278 -4.86 -15.39 0.64
C ASN A 278 -5.63 -14.29 -0.10
N GLU A 279 -5.15 -13.85 -1.26
CA GLU A 279 -5.83 -12.87 -2.12
C GLU A 279 -5.75 -13.28 -3.60
N PRO A 280 -6.55 -14.26 -4.05
CA PRO A 280 -6.49 -14.76 -5.43
C PRO A 280 -6.78 -13.71 -6.50
N ARG A 281 -7.53 -12.64 -6.16
CA ARG A 281 -7.85 -11.54 -7.09
C ARG A 281 -6.61 -10.76 -7.53
N LEU A 282 -5.51 -10.82 -6.76
CA LEU A 282 -4.23 -10.22 -7.16
C LEU A 282 -3.51 -10.99 -8.26
N ARG A 283 -3.73 -12.30 -8.38
CA ARG A 283 -2.99 -13.16 -9.32
C ARG A 283 -3.06 -12.67 -10.77
N PRO A 284 -4.23 -12.37 -11.36
CA PRO A 284 -4.30 -11.86 -12.73
C PRO A 284 -3.60 -10.50 -12.88
N ILE A 285 -3.69 -9.63 -11.87
CA ILE A 285 -3.08 -8.29 -11.87
C ILE A 285 -1.55 -8.39 -11.84
N ILE A 286 -1.02 -9.17 -10.90
CA ILE A 286 0.42 -9.38 -10.77
C ILE A 286 0.98 -10.11 -11.97
N TRP A 287 0.24 -11.08 -12.50
CA TRP A 287 0.69 -11.76 -13.70
C TRP A 287 0.71 -10.83 -14.92
N GLN A 288 -0.27 -9.94 -15.07
CA GLN A 288 -0.21 -8.94 -16.13
C GLN A 288 1.07 -8.11 -16.02
N ALA A 289 1.42 -7.65 -14.82
CA ALA A 289 2.67 -6.92 -14.59
C ALA A 289 3.93 -7.76 -14.91
N ILE A 290 3.93 -9.06 -14.57
CA ILE A 290 5.00 -10.01 -14.98
C ILE A 290 5.08 -10.12 -16.51
N THR A 291 3.93 -10.21 -17.18
CA THR A 291 3.85 -10.33 -18.64
C THR A 291 4.45 -9.11 -19.32
N ASP A 292 4.07 -7.92 -18.86
CA ASP A 292 4.56 -6.66 -19.41
C ASP A 292 6.09 -6.52 -19.22
N ASP A 293 6.60 -6.88 -18.02
CA ASP A 293 8.04 -6.80 -17.73
C ASP A 293 8.86 -7.85 -18.52
N MET A 294 8.34 -9.07 -18.68
CA MET A 294 8.96 -10.11 -19.51
C MET A 294 9.04 -9.69 -20.99
N LEU A 295 7.95 -9.11 -21.52
CA LEU A 295 7.90 -8.65 -22.91
C LEU A 295 8.81 -7.45 -23.16
N SER A 296 8.88 -6.51 -22.20
CA SER A 296 9.79 -5.38 -22.26
C SER A 296 11.25 -5.84 -22.25
N ASN A 297 11.61 -6.76 -21.34
CA ASN A 297 12.95 -7.34 -21.29
C ASN A 297 13.31 -8.11 -22.58
N TYR A 298 12.36 -8.84 -23.16
CA TYR A 298 12.58 -9.50 -24.46
C TYR A 298 12.92 -8.49 -25.56
N GLN A 299 12.13 -7.42 -25.69
CA GLN A 299 12.37 -6.38 -26.69
C GLN A 299 13.73 -5.68 -26.48
N ARG A 300 14.11 -5.43 -25.22
CA ARG A 300 15.42 -4.88 -24.88
C ARG A 300 16.55 -5.80 -25.35
N VAL A 301 16.47 -7.09 -25.03
CA VAL A 301 17.46 -8.10 -25.44
C VAL A 301 17.60 -8.18 -26.95
N VAL A 302 16.49 -8.25 -27.69
CA VAL A 302 16.51 -8.29 -29.16
C VAL A 302 17.14 -7.03 -29.75
N THR A 303 16.83 -5.85 -29.20
CA THR A 303 17.41 -4.57 -29.63
C THR A 303 18.93 -4.56 -29.44
N LEU A 304 19.42 -5.04 -28.29
CA LEU A 304 20.84 -5.10 -27.99
C LEU A 304 21.58 -6.15 -28.84
N LEU A 305 20.96 -7.29 -29.12
CA LEU A 305 21.48 -8.28 -30.06
C LEU A 305 21.69 -7.68 -31.45
N ALA A 306 20.66 -6.99 -31.97
CA ALA A 306 20.73 -6.34 -33.27
C ALA A 306 21.77 -5.22 -33.34
N ARG A 307 21.97 -4.49 -32.23
CA ARG A 307 22.91 -3.37 -32.14
C ARG A 307 24.37 -3.79 -31.96
N ALA A 308 24.64 -4.73 -31.06
CA ALA A 308 26.01 -5.06 -30.62
C ALA A 308 26.53 -6.42 -31.13
N TYR A 309 25.65 -7.30 -31.60
CA TYR A 309 26.02 -8.69 -31.92
C TYR A 309 25.57 -9.15 -33.31
N LYS A 310 25.19 -8.22 -34.19
CA LYS A 310 24.74 -8.51 -35.56
C LYS A 310 25.70 -9.41 -36.34
N SER A 311 27.02 -9.20 -36.19
CA SER A 311 28.07 -9.98 -36.87
C SER A 311 28.19 -11.43 -36.38
N THR A 312 27.60 -11.76 -35.23
CA THR A 312 27.73 -13.10 -34.63
C THR A 312 26.71 -14.10 -35.14
N ASN A 313 25.62 -13.64 -35.77
CA ASN A 313 24.43 -14.42 -36.11
C ASN A 313 23.81 -15.18 -34.93
N ILE A 314 23.98 -14.70 -33.69
CA ILE A 314 23.35 -15.25 -32.49
C ILE A 314 22.04 -14.51 -32.24
N SER A 315 20.95 -15.27 -32.12
CA SER A 315 19.62 -14.78 -31.75
C SER A 315 18.99 -15.67 -30.68
N LEU A 316 17.91 -15.20 -30.06
CA LEU A 316 17.02 -16.08 -29.29
C LEU A 316 16.37 -17.10 -30.24
N ASP A 317 16.10 -18.30 -29.74
CA ASP A 317 15.47 -19.42 -30.46
C ASP A 317 13.94 -19.37 -30.41
N PHE A 318 13.37 -18.25 -29.94
CA PHE A 318 11.94 -18.00 -29.88
C PHE A 318 11.60 -16.53 -30.17
N THR A 319 10.37 -16.32 -30.64
CA THR A 319 9.84 -15.01 -30.99
C THR A 319 9.09 -14.35 -29.83
N GLN A 320 8.79 -13.06 -29.95
CA GLN A 320 7.90 -12.39 -29.00
C GLN A 320 6.51 -13.03 -28.98
N THR A 321 6.04 -13.56 -30.12
CA THR A 321 4.75 -14.24 -30.25
C THR A 321 4.73 -15.54 -29.43
N ASP A 322 5.80 -16.32 -29.48
CA ASP A 322 5.94 -17.53 -28.67
C ASP A 322 5.91 -17.21 -27.17
N LEU A 323 6.64 -16.17 -26.76
CA LEU A 323 6.66 -15.72 -25.37
C LEU A 323 5.27 -15.27 -24.91
N LYS A 324 4.54 -14.47 -25.71
CA LYS A 324 3.16 -14.08 -25.42
C LYS A 324 2.25 -15.29 -25.28
N ARG A 325 2.38 -16.26 -26.18
CA ARG A 325 1.62 -17.51 -26.15
C ARG A 325 1.86 -18.28 -24.85
N TRP A 326 3.12 -18.55 -24.48
CA TRP A 326 3.42 -19.27 -23.24
C TRP A 326 2.98 -18.52 -21.99
N LEU A 327 3.09 -17.19 -21.99
CA LEU A 327 2.58 -16.37 -20.89
C LEU A 327 1.05 -16.44 -20.82
N SER A 328 0.32 -16.63 -21.91
CA SER A 328 -1.15 -16.77 -21.91
C SER A 328 -1.65 -18.18 -21.54
N GLU A 329 -0.88 -19.24 -21.86
CA GLU A 329 -1.22 -20.65 -21.61
C GLU A 329 -1.02 -21.09 -20.13
N ARG A 330 -1.12 -20.15 -19.19
CA ARG A 330 -0.72 -20.31 -17.77
C ARG A 330 -1.35 -21.51 -17.08
#